data_AF-A0A7C8GTR2-F1
#
_entry.id   AF-A0A7C8GTR2-F1
#
_cell.length_a   1.000
_cell.length_b   1.000
_cell.length_c   1.000
_cell.angle_alpha   90.00
_cell.angle_beta   90.00
_cell.angle_gamma   90.00
#
_symmetry.space_group_name_H-M   'P 1'
#
loop_
_entity.id
_entity.type
_entity.pdbx_description
1 polymer ?
#
loop_
_entity_poly.entity_id
_entity_poly.type
_entity_poly.pdbx_seq_one_letter_code
_entity_poly.pdbx_strand_id
1 'polypeptide(L)'
;MKREIRTSEKLLLSGLILILLFMIVQDWLPLGTLNDVQAIREEHSLNRLLTVTAINAGQILLLIVLILPFLGKKYPVWIKLWLLIHQVCIFAGVLISWWIPYFFGYGAEQMAESYQQMFGDTHTFLPVMNGFAPNTLHILFHLTLLFCIITTIYLSFTSSRKTHTGELPAIQ
;
A
#
# COMPACT_ATOMS: atom_id res chain seq x y z
N MET A 1 9.05 -2.52 30.61
CA MET A 1 8.71 -3.84 30.01
C MET A 1 9.18 -3.85 28.56
N LYS A 2 10.14 -4.70 28.18
CA LYS A 2 10.68 -4.77 26.81
C LYS A 2 9.63 -5.47 25.93
N ARG A 3 9.04 -4.75 24.96
CA ARG A 3 8.05 -5.33 24.04
C ARG A 3 8.78 -6.14 22.98
N GLU A 4 8.37 -7.38 22.79
CA GLU A 4 8.91 -8.24 21.75
C GLU A 4 8.08 -8.04 20.46
N ILE A 5 8.63 -7.25 19.54
CA ILE A 5 7.96 -6.93 18.27
C ILE A 5 8.26 -8.05 17.28
N ARG A 6 7.19 -8.67 16.76
CA ARG A 6 7.27 -9.79 15.82
C ARG A 6 7.83 -9.31 14.47
N THR A 7 8.52 -10.20 13.76
CA THR A 7 9.01 -9.91 12.40
C THR A 7 7.89 -9.50 11.46
N SER A 8 6.72 -10.15 11.53
CA SER A 8 5.57 -9.78 10.70
C SER A 8 5.01 -8.38 11.00
N GLU A 9 5.09 -7.90 12.25
CA GLU A 9 4.71 -6.52 12.58
C GLU A 9 5.69 -5.51 11.99
N LYS A 10 7.00 -5.82 12.05
CA LYS A 10 8.03 -4.99 11.42
C LYS A 10 7.83 -4.93 9.90
N LEU A 11 7.60 -6.08 9.27
CA LEU A 11 7.36 -6.17 7.83
C LEU A 11 6.12 -5.38 7.41
N LEU A 12 5.01 -5.50 8.14
CA LEU A 12 3.80 -4.72 7.87
C LEU A 12 4.06 -3.22 7.99
N LEU A 13 4.69 -2.79 9.10
CA LEU A 13 5.01 -1.39 9.32
C LEU A 13 5.95 -0.84 8.24
N SER A 14 7.01 -1.57 7.89
CA SER A 14 7.93 -1.18 6.82
C SER A 14 7.23 -1.06 5.47
N GLY A 15 6.35 -1.99 5.12
CA GLY A 15 5.57 -1.92 3.89
C GLY A 15 4.61 -0.73 3.87
N LEU A 16 3.92 -0.44 4.98
CA LEU A 16 3.07 0.74 5.08
C LEU A 16 3.86 2.06 5.02
N ILE A 17 5.04 2.12 5.61
CA ILE A 17 5.94 3.28 5.49
C ILE A 17 6.39 3.45 4.04
N LEU A 18 6.74 2.36 3.35
CA LEU A 18 7.13 2.43 1.93
C LEU A 18 5.97 2.95 1.07
N ILE A 19 4.74 2.49 1.32
CA ILE A 19 3.54 3.00 0.66
C ILE A 19 3.31 4.48 1.00
N LEU A 20 3.48 4.88 2.25
CA LEU A 20 3.33 6.29 2.66
C LEU A 20 4.33 7.19 1.91
N LEU A 21 5.58 6.75 1.81
CA LEU A 21 6.61 7.46 1.05
C LEU A 21 6.23 7.55 -0.42
N PHE A 22 5.77 6.46 -1.03
CA PHE A 22 5.25 6.47 -2.39
C PHE A 22 4.14 7.52 -2.57
N MET A 23 3.13 7.54 -1.69
CA MET A 23 2.01 8.49 -1.77
C MET A 23 2.45 9.95 -1.69
N ILE A 24 3.52 10.24 -0.95
CA ILE A 24 4.05 11.61 -0.77
C ILE A 24 5.00 11.99 -1.91
N VAL A 25 5.74 11.04 -2.47
CA VAL A 25 6.86 11.33 -3.37
C VAL A 25 6.45 11.30 -4.84
N GLN A 26 5.58 10.37 -5.24
CA GLN A 26 5.40 10.00 -6.65
C GLN A 26 4.96 11.16 -7.57
N ASP A 27 4.22 12.14 -7.07
CA ASP A 27 3.71 13.26 -7.87
C ASP A 27 4.50 14.56 -7.64
N TRP A 28 5.51 14.51 -6.76
CA TRP A 28 6.18 15.70 -6.23
C TRP A 28 7.66 15.76 -6.58
N LEU A 29 8.35 14.62 -6.59
CA LEU A 29 9.79 14.54 -6.83
C LEU A 29 10.10 13.74 -8.11
N PRO A 30 10.99 14.23 -8.97
CA PRO A 30 11.40 13.50 -10.17
C PRO A 30 12.26 12.29 -9.77
N LEU A 31 11.85 11.10 -10.20
CA LEU A 31 12.52 9.81 -9.94
C LEU A 31 13.13 9.25 -11.23
N GLY A 32 13.57 10.13 -12.13
CA GLY A 32 14.08 9.75 -13.44
C GLY A 32 12.96 9.15 -14.30
N THR A 33 13.22 7.98 -14.89
CA THR A 33 12.24 7.32 -15.76
C THR A 33 11.06 6.69 -15.01
N LEU A 34 11.03 6.70 -13.68
CA LEU A 34 9.98 6.04 -12.90
C LEU A 34 8.68 6.86 -12.81
N ASN A 35 8.72 8.18 -13.04
CA ASN A 35 7.55 9.05 -13.05
C ASN A 35 7.80 10.29 -13.91
N ASP A 36 6.72 10.91 -14.38
CA ASP A 36 6.78 12.21 -15.07
C ASP A 36 6.00 13.25 -14.27
N VAL A 37 6.70 13.93 -13.36
CA VAL A 37 6.12 14.97 -12.51
C VAL A 37 5.69 16.19 -13.32
N GLN A 38 6.31 16.46 -14.46
CA GLN A 38 5.93 17.60 -15.29
C GLN A 38 4.59 17.32 -15.96
N ALA A 39 4.45 16.17 -16.60
CA ALA A 39 3.20 15.75 -17.23
C ALA A 39 2.03 15.71 -16.24
N ILE A 40 2.25 15.19 -15.02
CA ILE A 40 1.25 15.16 -13.96
C ILE A 40 0.81 16.59 -13.55
N ARG A 41 1.73 17.55 -13.52
CA ARG A 41 1.42 18.97 -13.18
C ARG A 41 0.74 19.72 -14.32
N GLU A 42 0.94 19.32 -15.56
CA GLU A 42 0.25 19.88 -16.71
C GLU A 42 -1.22 19.41 -16.75
N GLU A 43 -1.47 18.16 -16.36
CA GLU A 43 -2.82 17.58 -16.31
C GLU A 43 -3.61 17.98 -15.04
N HIS A 44 -2.94 18.27 -13.93
CA HIS A 44 -3.58 18.55 -12.65
C HIS A 44 -3.18 19.88 -12.02
N SER A 45 -4.19 20.62 -11.54
CA SER A 45 -3.95 21.80 -10.71
C SER A 45 -3.24 21.44 -9.39
N LEU A 46 -2.42 22.36 -8.88
CA LEU A 46 -1.71 22.19 -7.61
C LEU A 46 -2.66 21.81 -6.44
N ASN A 47 -3.85 22.43 -6.37
CA ASN A 47 -4.83 22.14 -5.34
C ASN A 47 -5.36 20.70 -5.44
N ARG A 48 -5.53 20.20 -6.68
CA ARG A 48 -5.94 18.82 -6.92
C ARG A 48 -4.86 17.85 -6.46
N LEU A 49 -3.61 18.10 -6.83
CA LEU A 49 -2.46 17.28 -6.39
C LEU A 49 -2.34 17.26 -4.87
N LEU A 50 -2.37 18.42 -4.21
CA LEU A 50 -2.34 18.50 -2.74
C LEU A 50 -3.46 17.69 -2.09
N THR A 51 -4.68 17.82 -2.62
CA THR A 51 -5.85 17.12 -2.09
C THR A 51 -5.72 15.61 -2.25
N VAL A 52 -5.35 15.14 -3.44
CA VAL A 52 -5.19 13.70 -3.72
C VAL A 52 -4.05 13.11 -2.89
N THR A 53 -2.90 13.78 -2.83
CA THR A 53 -1.78 13.37 -1.96
C THR A 53 -2.18 13.33 -0.49
N ALA A 54 -2.87 14.36 0.02
CA ALA A 54 -3.28 14.41 1.42
C ALA A 54 -4.27 13.30 1.78
N ILE A 55 -5.25 13.03 0.92
CA ILE A 55 -6.22 11.94 1.13
C ILE A 55 -5.50 10.59 1.12
N ASN A 56 -4.68 10.32 0.10
CA ASN A 56 -4.00 9.04 -0.07
C ASN A 56 -2.97 8.80 1.05
N ALA A 57 -2.12 9.78 1.35
CA ALA A 57 -1.15 9.69 2.44
C ALA A 57 -1.84 9.60 3.80
N GLY A 58 -2.93 10.34 4.02
CA GLY A 58 -3.71 10.33 5.25
C GLY A 58 -4.32 8.96 5.56
N GLN A 59 -4.83 8.25 4.55
CA GLN A 59 -5.34 6.88 4.70
C GLN A 59 -4.25 5.90 5.18
N ILE A 60 -3.06 5.97 4.58
CA ILE A 60 -1.94 5.09 4.95
C ILE A 60 -1.37 5.47 6.33
N LEU A 61 -1.27 6.77 6.62
CA LEU A 61 -0.86 7.27 7.93
C LEU A 61 -1.81 6.80 9.02
N LEU A 62 -3.13 6.78 8.77
CA LEU A 62 -4.12 6.24 9.70
C LEU A 62 -3.84 4.76 10.01
N LEU A 63 -3.52 3.93 9.01
CA LEU A 63 -3.15 2.52 9.24
C LEU A 63 -1.90 2.39 10.13
N ILE A 64 -0.88 3.20 9.87
CA ILE A 64 0.35 3.22 10.68
C ILE A 64 0.03 3.61 12.12
N VAL A 65 -0.70 4.71 12.32
CA VAL A 65 -1.10 5.21 13.65
C VAL A 65 -1.92 4.18 14.41
N LEU A 66 -2.80 3.44 13.74
CA LEU A 66 -3.59 2.37 14.35
C LEU A 66 -2.74 1.18 14.79
N ILE A 67 -1.62 0.87 14.14
CA ILE A 67 -0.75 -0.27 14.48
C ILE A 67 0.20 0.05 15.64
N LEU A 68 0.77 1.26 15.68
CA LEU A 68 1.83 1.63 16.62
C LEU A 68 1.53 1.31 18.10
N PRO A 69 0.33 1.58 18.66
CA PRO A 69 0.03 1.30 20.07
C PRO A 69 0.00 -0.20 20.41
N PHE A 70 -0.22 -1.05 19.41
CA PHE A 70 -0.41 -2.50 19.53
C PHE A 70 0.82 -3.31 19.11
N LEU A 71 1.91 -2.67 18.68
CA LEU A 71 3.17 -3.35 18.41
C LEU A 71 3.65 -4.18 19.62
N GLY A 72 3.89 -5.47 19.39
CA GLY A 72 4.27 -6.43 20.42
C GLY A 72 3.15 -6.80 21.40
N LYS A 73 1.90 -6.46 21.08
CA LYS A 73 0.69 -6.77 21.87
C LYS A 73 -0.32 -7.55 21.03
N LYS A 74 -1.38 -8.03 21.68
CA LYS A 74 -2.53 -8.61 20.99
C LYS A 74 -3.34 -7.48 20.35
N TYR A 75 -3.58 -7.60 19.04
CA TYR A 75 -4.41 -6.65 18.29
C TYR A 75 -5.88 -6.94 18.61
N PRO A 76 -6.67 -5.93 18.99
CA PRO A 76 -8.13 -6.04 19.06
C PRO A 76 -8.70 -6.50 17.72
N VAL A 77 -9.81 -7.25 17.76
CA VAL A 77 -10.45 -7.79 16.54
C VAL A 77 -10.85 -6.66 15.59
N TRP A 78 -11.37 -5.55 16.11
CA TRP A 78 -11.76 -4.41 15.29
C TRP A 78 -10.57 -3.76 14.56
N ILE A 79 -9.38 -3.70 15.18
CA ILE A 79 -8.16 -3.22 14.51
C ILE A 79 -7.79 -4.16 13.37
N LYS A 80 -7.80 -5.48 13.61
CA LYS A 80 -7.48 -6.47 12.57
C LYS A 80 -8.43 -6.35 11.37
N LEU A 81 -9.73 -6.26 11.64
CA LEU A 81 -10.75 -6.08 10.60
C LEU A 81 -10.54 -4.77 9.85
N TRP A 82 -10.32 -3.67 10.56
CA TRP A 82 -10.08 -2.37 9.93
C TRP A 82 -8.84 -2.39 9.02
N LEU A 83 -7.71 -2.90 9.53
CA LEU A 83 -6.48 -3.04 8.74
C LEU A 83 -6.72 -3.86 7.47
N LEU A 84 -7.42 -4.98 7.58
CA LEU A 84 -7.68 -5.85 6.44
C LEU A 84 -8.63 -5.18 5.43
N ILE A 85 -9.81 -4.75 5.87
CA ILE A 85 -10.85 -4.18 5.01
C ILE A 85 -10.32 -2.94 4.29
N HIS A 86 -9.65 -2.03 5.01
CA HIS A 86 -9.17 -0.79 4.43
C HIS A 86 -8.13 -1.03 3.33
N GLN A 87 -7.14 -1.90 3.58
CA GLN A 87 -6.14 -2.24 2.56
C GLN A 87 -6.76 -2.96 1.36
N VAL A 88 -7.73 -3.86 1.59
CA VAL A 88 -8.46 -4.55 0.50
C VAL A 88 -9.26 -3.55 -0.34
N CYS A 89 -9.89 -2.54 0.26
CA CYS A 89 -10.59 -1.49 -0.49
C CYS A 89 -9.62 -0.68 -1.39
N ILE A 90 -8.44 -0.32 -0.88
CA ILE A 90 -7.40 0.36 -1.68
C ILE A 90 -6.95 -0.56 -2.82
N PHE A 91 -6.73 -1.84 -2.55
CA PHE A 91 -6.30 -2.81 -3.55
C PHE A 91 -7.37 -3.04 -4.62
N ALA A 92 -8.65 -3.07 -4.24
CA ALA A 92 -9.76 -3.12 -5.20
C ALA A 92 -9.75 -1.90 -6.13
N GLY A 93 -9.51 -0.70 -5.60
CA GLY A 93 -9.35 0.51 -6.41
C GLY A 93 -8.19 0.39 -7.41
N VAL A 94 -7.04 -0.11 -6.96
CA VAL A 94 -5.89 -0.41 -7.83
C VAL A 94 -6.25 -1.40 -8.94
N LEU A 95 -6.97 -2.48 -8.62
CA LEU A 95 -7.41 -3.45 -9.62
C LEU A 95 -8.33 -2.80 -10.65
N ILE A 96 -9.31 -2.01 -10.21
CA ILE A 96 -10.29 -1.34 -11.08
C ILE A 96 -9.62 -0.29 -11.97
N SER A 97 -8.69 0.49 -11.44
CA SER A 97 -8.06 1.58 -12.19
C SER A 97 -6.91 1.14 -13.09
N TRP A 98 -6.23 0.03 -12.78
CA TRP A 98 -5.02 -0.37 -13.50
C TRP A 98 -5.12 -1.74 -14.16
N TRP A 99 -5.52 -2.76 -13.40
CA TRP A 99 -5.40 -4.13 -13.87
C TRP A 99 -6.61 -4.60 -14.70
N ILE A 100 -7.82 -4.14 -14.37
CA ILE A 100 -9.02 -4.44 -15.14
C ILE A 100 -8.94 -3.82 -16.56
N PRO A 101 -8.62 -2.53 -16.72
CA PRO A 101 -8.43 -1.94 -18.06
C PRO A 101 -7.28 -2.61 -18.82
N TYR A 102 -6.17 -2.91 -18.14
CA TYR A 102 -5.02 -3.56 -18.78
C TYR A 102 -5.35 -4.93 -19.36
N PHE A 103 -5.99 -5.83 -18.59
CA PHE A 103 -6.25 -7.19 -19.04
C PHE A 103 -7.51 -7.34 -19.90
N PHE A 104 -8.55 -6.54 -19.63
CA PHE A 104 -9.88 -6.73 -20.22
C PHE A 104 -10.35 -5.59 -21.11
N GLY A 105 -9.63 -4.45 -21.16
CA GLY A 105 -10.01 -3.29 -21.95
C GLY A 105 -11.23 -2.51 -21.41
N TYR A 106 -11.87 -2.97 -20.33
CA TYR A 106 -13.02 -2.28 -19.74
C TYR A 106 -12.62 -0.90 -19.22
N GLY A 107 -13.27 0.14 -19.75
CA GLY A 107 -12.96 1.54 -19.39
C GLY A 107 -11.62 2.05 -19.92
N ALA A 108 -10.90 1.25 -20.72
CA ALA A 108 -9.57 1.60 -21.21
C ALA A 108 -9.59 2.84 -22.11
N GLU A 109 -10.60 3.02 -22.97
CA GLU A 109 -10.67 4.20 -23.86
C GLU A 109 -10.67 5.53 -23.08
N GLN A 110 -11.39 5.59 -21.95
CA GLN A 110 -11.47 6.80 -21.11
C GLN A 110 -10.21 7.03 -20.28
N MET A 111 -9.54 5.95 -19.90
CA MET A 111 -8.36 6.01 -19.02
C MET A 111 -7.05 6.11 -19.80
N ALA A 112 -6.99 5.58 -21.03
CA ALA A 112 -5.77 5.49 -21.83
C ALA A 112 -5.25 6.86 -22.25
N GLU A 113 -6.12 7.82 -22.58
CA GLU A 113 -5.68 9.17 -22.96
C GLU A 113 -5.04 9.90 -21.78
N SER A 114 -5.74 9.98 -20.65
CA SER A 114 -5.22 10.58 -19.41
C SER A 114 -3.98 9.84 -18.90
N TYR A 115 -3.97 8.50 -19.02
CA TYR A 115 -2.80 7.69 -18.71
C TYR A 115 -1.61 8.02 -19.59
N GLN A 116 -1.80 8.09 -20.91
CA GLN A 116 -0.74 8.39 -21.86
C GLN A 116 -0.17 9.79 -21.64
N GLN A 117 -1.03 10.76 -21.31
CA GLN A 117 -0.61 12.11 -20.97
C GLN A 117 0.27 12.12 -19.71
N MET A 118 -0.13 11.46 -18.63
CA MET A 118 0.61 11.51 -17.35
C MET A 118 1.77 10.51 -17.23
N PHE A 119 1.70 9.38 -17.93
CA PHE A 119 2.59 8.23 -17.71
C PHE A 119 3.17 7.64 -18.99
N GLY A 120 2.87 8.19 -20.17
CA GLY A 120 3.33 7.67 -21.46
C GLY A 120 4.85 7.59 -21.60
N ASP A 121 5.57 8.53 -20.98
CA ASP A 121 7.04 8.60 -20.99
C ASP A 121 7.70 7.95 -19.76
N THR A 122 6.92 7.20 -18.96
CA THR A 122 7.43 6.48 -17.78
C THR A 122 7.86 5.06 -18.12
N HIS A 123 8.79 4.53 -17.35
CA HIS A 123 9.32 3.19 -17.52
C HIS A 123 8.23 2.15 -17.23
N THR A 124 7.91 1.38 -18.25
CA THR A 124 7.04 0.20 -18.18
C THR A 124 7.86 -1.02 -18.57
N PHE A 125 7.80 -2.09 -17.77
CA PHE A 125 8.41 -3.36 -18.15
C PHE A 125 7.41 -4.33 -18.78
N LEU A 126 6.11 -4.06 -18.59
CA LEU A 126 5.02 -4.81 -19.20
C LEU A 126 4.75 -4.26 -20.61
N PRO A 127 4.36 -5.13 -21.57
CA PRO A 127 3.93 -4.66 -22.87
C PRO A 127 2.62 -3.87 -22.77
N VAL A 128 2.42 -2.94 -23.69
CA VAL A 128 1.14 -2.21 -23.84
C VAL A 128 0.04 -3.18 -24.26
N MET A 129 -1.05 -3.17 -23.50
CA MET A 129 -2.27 -3.91 -23.79
C MET A 129 -3.46 -2.97 -23.68
N ASN A 130 -4.38 -3.01 -24.65
CA ASN A 130 -5.57 -2.13 -24.67
C ASN A 130 -5.22 -0.62 -24.56
N GLY A 131 -4.08 -0.19 -25.13
CA GLY A 131 -3.62 1.20 -25.06
C GLY A 131 -3.07 1.64 -23.70
N PHE A 132 -2.81 0.68 -22.79
CA PHE A 132 -2.45 0.93 -21.42
C PHE A 132 -1.30 -0.01 -20.98
N ALA A 133 -0.41 0.45 -20.10
CA ALA A 133 0.61 -0.40 -19.47
C ALA A 133 0.91 0.13 -18.07
N PRO A 134 0.63 -0.60 -16.97
CA PRO A 134 0.98 -0.12 -15.64
C PRO A 134 2.49 0.20 -15.54
N ASN A 135 2.83 1.44 -15.17
CA ASN A 135 4.22 1.81 -14.99
C ASN A 135 4.85 1.07 -13.79
N THR A 136 6.18 0.99 -13.84
CA THR A 136 6.96 0.18 -12.91
C THR A 136 6.79 0.63 -11.46
N LEU A 137 6.73 1.95 -11.23
CA LEU A 137 6.59 2.51 -9.90
C LEU A 137 5.24 2.13 -9.27
N HIS A 138 4.15 2.20 -10.04
CA HIS A 138 2.83 1.78 -9.59
C HIS A 138 2.76 0.27 -9.36
N ILE A 139 3.40 -0.55 -10.20
CA ILE A 139 3.48 -2.00 -9.96
C ILE A 139 4.17 -2.28 -8.61
N LEU A 140 5.29 -1.61 -8.29
CA LEU A 140 5.96 -1.76 -7.00
C LEU A 140 5.04 -1.38 -5.83
N PHE A 141 4.26 -0.31 -5.97
CA PHE A 141 3.23 0.05 -4.99
C PHE A 141 2.17 -1.07 -4.85
N HIS A 142 1.62 -1.59 -5.95
CA HIS A 142 0.59 -2.63 -5.94
C HIS A 142 1.08 -3.92 -5.27
N LEU A 143 2.31 -4.33 -5.56
CA LEU A 143 2.95 -5.51 -4.94
C LEU A 143 3.22 -5.30 -3.45
N THR A 144 3.66 -4.10 -3.06
CA THR A 144 3.86 -3.75 -1.65
C THR A 144 2.54 -3.79 -0.88
N LEU A 145 1.48 -3.24 -1.45
CA LEU A 145 0.14 -3.28 -0.87
C LEU A 145 -0.37 -4.72 -0.72
N LEU A 146 -0.23 -5.55 -1.75
CA LEU A 146 -0.59 -6.97 -1.69
C LEU A 146 0.19 -7.70 -0.59
N PHE A 147 1.50 -7.43 -0.47
CA PHE A 147 2.33 -7.98 0.60
C PHE A 147 1.87 -7.56 2.00
N CYS A 148 1.48 -6.29 2.17
CA CYS A 148 0.91 -5.79 3.44
C CYS A 148 -0.42 -6.47 3.77
N ILE A 149 -1.28 -6.73 2.78
CA ILE A 149 -2.54 -7.48 2.97
C ILE A 149 -2.24 -8.90 3.44
N ILE A 150 -1.34 -9.62 2.75
CA ILE A 150 -0.95 -10.98 3.13
C ILE A 150 -0.38 -11.01 4.56
N THR A 151 0.48 -10.05 4.89
CA THR A 151 1.07 -9.92 6.23
C THR A 151 0.00 -9.62 7.29
N THR A 152 -1.00 -8.80 6.96
CA THR A 152 -2.15 -8.48 7.82
C THR A 152 -3.02 -9.71 8.08
N ILE A 153 -3.31 -10.49 7.03
CA ILE A 153 -4.01 -11.78 7.13
C ILE A 153 -3.22 -12.71 8.06
N TYR A 154 -1.92 -12.86 7.82
CA TYR A 154 -1.05 -13.69 8.65
C TYR A 154 -1.07 -13.26 10.13
N LEU A 155 -0.94 -11.96 10.43
CA LEU A 155 -1.04 -11.42 11.78
C LEU A 155 -2.42 -11.63 12.42
N SER A 156 -3.47 -11.66 11.60
CA SER A 156 -4.83 -11.85 12.08
C SER A 156 -5.06 -13.28 12.58
N PHE A 157 -4.51 -14.27 11.89
CA PHE A 157 -4.64 -15.69 12.23
C PHE A 157 -3.55 -16.23 13.18
N THR A 158 -2.42 -15.55 13.32
CA THR A 158 -1.34 -15.99 14.21
C THR A 158 -1.35 -15.24 15.54
N SER A 159 -1.64 -15.96 16.63
CA SER A 159 -1.56 -15.41 18.00
C SER A 159 -0.10 -15.24 18.44
N SER A 160 0.15 -14.25 19.31
CA SER A 160 1.41 -14.17 20.06
C SER A 160 1.46 -15.37 21.00
N ARG A 161 2.13 -16.45 20.57
CA ARG A 161 2.29 -17.66 21.37
C ARG A 161 3.34 -17.37 22.45
N LYS A 162 2.89 -16.90 23.61
CA LYS A 162 3.59 -17.12 24.88
C LYS A 162 2.69 -17.96 25.77
N THR A 163 2.74 -19.28 25.55
CA THR A 163 2.51 -20.20 26.66
C THR A 163 3.64 -19.96 27.65
N HIS A 164 3.36 -19.23 28.73
CA HIS A 164 4.11 -19.42 29.96
C HIS A 164 3.87 -20.88 30.35
N THR A 165 4.78 -21.77 29.99
CA THR A 165 4.93 -23.03 30.70
C THR A 165 5.26 -22.64 32.13
N GLY A 166 4.25 -22.79 33.00
CA GLY A 166 4.44 -22.66 34.43
C GLY A 166 5.47 -23.70 34.85
N GLU A 167 6.65 -23.24 35.24
CA GLU A 167 7.48 -24.00 36.16
C GLU A 167 6.69 -24.06 37.47
N LEU A 168 6.10 -25.22 37.74
CA LEU A 168 5.64 -25.57 39.08
C LEU A 168 6.85 -25.47 40.01
N PRO A 169 6.73 -24.83 41.20
CA PRO A 169 7.83 -24.82 42.14
C PRO A 169 8.14 -26.27 42.54
N ALA A 170 9.40 -26.67 42.35
CA ALA A 170 9.91 -27.90 42.93
C ALA A 170 9.82 -27.76 44.45
N ILE A 171 8.91 -28.52 45.06
CA ILE A 171 8.90 -28.77 46.49
C ILE A 171 10.03 -29.79 46.73
N GLN A 172 11.13 -29.34 47.33
CA GLN A 172 12.08 -30.19 48.07
C GLN A 172 12.45 -29.49 49.37
#